data_AF-A0A6A4APJ2-F1
#
_entry.id   AF-A0A6A4APJ2-F1
#
_cell.length_a   1.000
_cell.length_b   1.000
_cell.length_c   1.000
_cell.angle_alpha   90.00
_cell.angle_beta   90.00
_cell.angle_gamma   90.00
#
_symmetry.space_group_name_H-M   'P 1'
#
loop_
_entity.id
_entity.type
_entity.pdbx_description
1 polymer ?
#
loop_
_entity_poly.entity_id
_entity_poly.type
_entity_poly.pdbx_seq_one_letter_code
_entity_poly.pdbx_strand_id
1 'polypeptide(L)' 'VEAILDDRVPLLNSTERAVREFLVKWAGYEDPTWEPAANLSCGGLLYDYLREKRSAQRLQMAQVADED' A
#
# COMPACT_ATOMS: atom_id res chain seq x y z
N VAL A 1 -11.83 9.05 2.34
CA VAL A 1 -10.49 8.71 1.81
C VAL A 1 -10.36 9.39 0.46
N GLU A 2 -9.25 10.09 0.23
CA GLU A 2 -8.94 10.76 -1.05
C GLU A 2 -8.03 9.88 -1.91
N ALA A 3 -6.94 9.36 -1.33
CA ALA A 3 -6.00 8.49 -2.04
C ALA A 3 -5.24 7.57 -1.08
N ILE A 4 -4.69 6.48 -1.61
CA ILE A 4 -3.67 5.67 -0.94
C ILE A 4 -2.32 6.03 -1.54
N LEU A 5 -1.40 6.48 -0.69
CA LEU A 5 -0.09 6.98 -1.10
C LEU A 5 0.98 5.90 -1.03
N ASP A 6 0.91 5.02 -0.02
CA ASP A 6 1.92 3.98 0.19
C ASP A 6 1.35 2.78 0.98
N ASP A 7 2.09 1.67 1.01
CA ASP A 7 1.83 0.53 1.90
C ASP A 7 3.12 0.00 2.54
N ARG A 8 3.00 -0.39 3.81
CA ARG A 8 4.10 -0.98 4.59
C ARG A 8 3.64 -2.21 5.33
N VAL A 9 4.57 -3.11 5.59
CA VAL A 9 4.39 -4.20 6.56
C VAL A 9 5.31 -3.85 7.74
N PRO A 10 4.76 -3.35 8.86
CA PRO A 10 5.59 -2.99 10.00
C PRO A 10 6.33 -4.22 10.49
N LEU A 11 7.62 -4.04 10.78
CA LEU A 11 8.43 -5.07 11.43
C LEU A 11 7.91 -5.24 12.86
N LEU A 12 7.41 -6.42 13.16
CA LEU A 12 6.88 -6.76 14.47
C LEU A 12 7.96 -6.75 15.54
N ASN A 13 7.63 -6.19 16.71
CA ASN A 13 8.20 -6.71 17.95
C ASN A 13 7.47 -8.03 18.28
N SER A 14 8.15 -8.95 18.96
CA SER A 14 7.93 -10.41 19.01
C SER A 14 6.52 -10.99 19.33
N THR A 15 5.46 -10.20 19.44
CA THR A 15 4.12 -10.64 19.93
C THR A 15 2.92 -10.20 19.09
N GLU A 16 3.07 -9.24 18.17
CA GLU A 16 1.98 -8.78 17.32
C GLU A 16 2.06 -9.48 15.94
N ARG A 17 0.98 -9.53 15.13
CA ARG A 17 1.06 -10.00 13.73
C ARG A 17 1.26 -8.81 12.80
N ALA A 18 2.18 -8.92 11.83
CA ALA A 18 2.53 -7.82 10.94
C ALA A 18 1.35 -7.64 10.00
N VAL A 19 0.45 -6.73 10.33
CA VAL A 19 -0.67 -6.38 9.46
C VAL A 19 -0.17 -5.32 8.50
N ARG A 20 -0.43 -5.51 7.21
CA ARG A 20 -0.12 -4.50 6.20
C ARG A 20 -0.95 -3.25 6.47
N GLU A 21 -0.27 -2.12 6.50
CA GLU A 21 -0.83 -0.78 6.69
C GLU A 21 -0.67 0.04 5.42
N PHE A 22 -1.55 1.01 5.23
CA PHE A 22 -1.61 1.87 4.06
C PHE A 22 -1.58 3.33 4.51
N LEU A 23 -0.77 4.15 3.84
CA LEU A 23 -0.72 5.59 4.07
C LEU A 23 -1.89 6.25 3.31
N VAL A 24 -2.86 6.76 4.06
CA VAL A 24 -4.12 7.27 3.54
C VAL A 24 -4.10 8.79 3.55
N LYS A 25 -4.31 9.40 2.37
CA LYS A 25 -4.67 10.82 2.27
C LYS A 25 -6.16 10.97 2.52
N TRP A 26 -6.53 11.79 3.50
CA TRP A 26 -7.92 12.08 3.85
C TRP A 26 -8.38 13.40 3.24
N ALA A 27 -9.61 13.41 2.71
CA ALA A 27 -10.22 14.63 2.20
C ALA A 27 -10.42 15.63 3.36
N GLY A 28 -9.91 16.85 3.21
CA GLY A 28 -10.03 17.90 4.22
C GLY A 28 -9.01 17.84 5.36
N TYR A 29 -8.05 16.92 5.34
CA TYR A 29 -6.94 16.86 6.30
C TYR A 29 -5.62 17.04 5.56
N GLU A 30 -4.67 17.76 6.14
CA GLU A 30 -3.35 17.95 5.54
C GLU A 30 -2.51 16.68 5.67
N ASP A 31 -2.47 16.09 6.86
CA ASP A 31 -1.60 14.96 7.17
C ASP A 31 -2.24 13.60 6.84
N PRO A 32 -1.52 12.73 6.10
CA PRO A 32 -1.95 11.36 5.88
C PRO A 32 -1.65 10.46 7.10
N THR A 33 -2.45 9.40 7.29
CA THR A 33 -2.27 8.44 8.40
C THR A 33 -2.07 7.01 7.92
N TRP A 34 -1.42 6.18 8.74
CA TRP A 34 -1.26 4.75 8.47
C TRP A 34 -2.45 3.98 9.02
N GLU A 35 -3.21 3.33 8.14
CA GLU A 35 -4.38 2.55 8.51
C GLU A 35 -4.25 1.10 8.06
N PRO A 36 -4.71 0.11 8.85
CA PRO A 36 -4.82 -1.26 8.38
C PRO A 36 -5.89 -1.37 7.28
N ALA A 37 -5.76 -2.36 6.39
CA ALA A 37 -6.76 -2.61 5.33
C ALA A 37 -8.20 -2.69 5.85
N ALA A 38 -8.39 -3.21 7.07
CA ALA A 38 -9.70 -3.34 7.71
C ALA A 38 -10.36 -1.98 8.04
N ASN A 39 -9.58 -0.91 8.23
CA ASN A 39 -10.10 0.44 8.47
C ASN A 39 -10.46 1.18 7.17
N LEU A 40 -10.02 0.68 6.01
CA LEU A 40 -10.33 1.27 4.73
C LEU A 40 -11.73 0.82 4.28
N SER A 41 -12.74 1.65 4.52
CA SER A 41 -14.11 1.41 4.05
C SER A 41 -14.26 1.53 2.52
N CYS A 42 -13.23 2.01 1.81
CA CYS A 42 -13.22 2.22 0.37
C CYS A 42 -12.39 1.14 -0.36
N GLY A 43 -12.97 -0.04 -0.56
CA GLY A 43 -12.29 -1.16 -1.24
C GLY A 43 -11.84 -0.87 -2.69
N GLY A 44 -12.50 0.06 -3.40
CA GLY A 44 -12.13 0.45 -4.77
C GLY A 44 -10.75 1.09 -4.87
N LEU A 45 -10.46 2.09 -4.03
CA LEU A 45 -9.15 2.76 -4.02
C LEU A 45 -8.01 1.81 -3.64
N LEU A 46 -8.27 0.91 -2.70
CA LEU A 46 -7.32 -0.13 -2.32
C LEU A 46 -7.03 -1.10 -3.47
N TYR A 47 -8.07 -1.49 -4.20
CA TYR A 47 -7.93 -2.37 -5.36
C TYR A 47 -7.09 -1.72 -6.47
N ASP A 48 -7.37 -0.47 -6.81
CA ASP A 48 -6.66 0.26 -7.86
C ASP A 48 -5.17 0.43 -7.50
N TYR A 49 -4.87 0.84 -6.28
CA TYR A 49 -3.49 0.95 -5.77
C TYR A 49 -2.73 -0.37 -5.86
N LEU A 50 -3.31 -1.48 -5.37
CA LEU A 50 -2.67 -2.79 -5.38
C LEU A 50 -2.47 -3.33 -6.80
N ARG A 51 -3.40 -3.02 -7.71
CA ARG A 51 -3.32 -3.40 -9.12
C ARG A 51 -2.17 -2.68 -9.81
N GLU A 52 -2.05 -1.38 -9.62
CA GLU A 52 -0.97 -0.58 -10.18
C GLU A 52 0.40 -1.01 -9.64
N LYS A 53 0.52 -1.16 -8.31
CA LYS A 53 1.77 -1.59 -7.66
C LYS A 53 2.26 -2.95 -8.18
N ARG A 54 1.35 -3.92 -8.36
CA ARG A 54 1.70 -5.23 -8.95
C ARG A 54 2.16 -5.10 -10.40
N SER A 55 1.57 -4.18 -11.16
CA SER A 55 1.99 -3.94 -12.55
C SER A 55 3.37 -3.30 -12.63
N ALA A 56 3.66 -2.32 -11.77
CA ALA A 56 4.98 -1.72 -11.67
C ALA A 56 6.05 -2.74 -11.25
N GLN A 57 5.75 -3.59 -10.26
CA GLN A 57 6.67 -4.65 -9.83
C GLN A 57 6.96 -5.67 -10.94
N ARG A 58 5.94 -6.07 -11.71
CA ARG A 58 6.11 -6.95 -12.87
C ARG A 58 7.00 -6.32 -13.94
N LEU A 59 6.84 -5.02 -14.19
CA LEU A 59 7.66 -4.32 -15.18
C LEU A 59 9.12 -4.24 -14.73
N GLN A 60 9.38 -3.96 -13.45
CA GLN A 60 10.73 -3.99 -12.88
C GLN A 60 11.38 -5.37 -12.99
N MET A 61 10.63 -6.44 -12.67
CA MET A 61 11.16 -7.82 -12.79
C MET A 61 11.43 -8.22 -14.24
N ALA A 62 10.59 -7.79 -15.18
CA ALA A 62 10.81 -8.05 -16.60
C ALA A 62 12.05 -7.31 -17.15
N GLN A 63 12.36 -6.12 -16.63
CA GLN A 63 13.58 -5.38 -16.99
C GLN A 63 14.84 -6.02 -16.41
N VAL A 64 14.79 -6.48 -15.15
CA VAL A 64 15.92 -7.16 -14.50
C VAL A 64 16.29 -8.48 -15.19
N ALA A 65 15.33 -9.17 -15.81
CA ALA A 65 15.59 -10.44 -16.50
C ALA A 65 16.24 -10.28 -17.90
N ASP A 66 16.37 -9.05 -18.41
CA ASP A 66 16.98 -8.73 -19.72
C ASP A 66 18.41 -8.16 -19.59
N GLU A 67 18.88 -7.92 -18.36
CA GLU A 67 20.24 -7.41 -18.05
C GLU A 67 21.24 -8.51 -17.60
N ASP A 68 21.04 -9.76 -18.02
CA ASP A 68 21.97 -10.91 -17.78
C ASP A 68 22.62 -11.42 -19.09
#